data_AF-A0A0M2UUE7-F1
#
_entry.id   AF-A0A0M2UUE7-F1
#
_cell.length_a   1.000
_cell.length_b   1.000
_cell.length_c   1.000
_cell.angle_alpha   90.00
_cell.angle_beta   90.00
_cell.angle_gamma   90.00
#
_symmetry.space_group_name_H-M   'P 1'
#
loop_
_entity.id
_entity.type
_entity.pdbx_description
1 polymer ?
#
loop_
_entity_poly.entity_id
_entity_poly.type
_entity_poly.pdbx_seq_one_letter_code
_entity_poly.pdbx_strand_id
1 'polypeptide(L)'
;MYCTDSLDELVRILSSKFTLAASEIYKIILDIKSIGRRITISSKEHPISDDPSDNLFVNLAMDGNAKIIVSGDSHLLRLKKYKGIDIITVAEFVKRFL
;
A
#
# COMPACT_ATOMS: atom_id res chain seq x y z
N MET A 1 -7.87 0.38 -0.74
CA MET A 1 -7.77 0.78 -2.17
C MET A 1 -6.67 -0.04 -2.82
N TYR A 2 -6.72 -0.24 -4.13
CA TYR A 2 -5.70 -1.01 -4.86
C TYR A 2 -5.55 -0.53 -6.30
N CYS A 3 -4.37 -0.72 -6.87
CA CYS A 3 -4.11 -0.72 -8.32
C CYS A 3 -3.55 -2.09 -8.75
N THR A 4 -3.40 -2.31 -10.05
CA THR A 4 -2.84 -3.57 -10.58
C THR A 4 -1.48 -3.88 -9.96
N ASP A 5 -0.54 -2.94 -10.03
CA ASP A 5 0.84 -3.11 -9.54
C ASP A 5 0.89 -3.42 -8.03
N SER A 6 -0.02 -2.85 -7.23
CA SER A 6 -0.08 -3.14 -5.79
C SER A 6 -0.56 -4.56 -5.50
N LEU A 7 -1.44 -5.11 -6.35
CA LEU A 7 -1.86 -6.50 -6.23
C LEU A 7 -0.78 -7.44 -6.73
N ASP A 8 -0.06 -7.08 -7.79
CA ASP A 8 1.05 -7.87 -8.32
C ASP A 8 2.18 -7.97 -7.28
N GLU A 9 2.50 -6.87 -6.60
CA GLU A 9 3.45 -6.85 -5.49
C GLU A 9 2.99 -7.73 -4.32
N LEU A 10 1.70 -7.66 -3.96
CA LEU A 10 1.14 -8.52 -2.93
C LEU A 10 1.23 -10.00 -3.33
N VAL A 11 0.87 -10.36 -4.56
CA VAL A 11 0.98 -11.73 -5.08
C VAL A 11 2.43 -12.22 -5.01
N ARG A 12 3.38 -11.38 -5.42
CA ARG A 12 4.82 -11.68 -5.35
C ARG A 12 5.27 -11.97 -3.93
N ILE A 13 4.88 -11.13 -2.96
CA ILE A 13 5.25 -11.31 -1.55
C ILE A 13 4.59 -12.56 -0.95
N LEU A 14 3.30 -12.76 -1.17
CA LEU A 14 2.57 -13.92 -0.63
C LEU A 14 3.11 -15.24 -1.19
N SER A 15 3.48 -15.25 -2.47
CA SER A 15 4.08 -16.43 -3.10
C SER A 15 5.53 -16.66 -2.65
N SER A 16 6.39 -15.65 -2.66
CA SER A 16 7.83 -15.83 -2.41
C SER A 16 8.22 -15.88 -0.94
N LYS A 17 7.66 -14.99 -0.10
CA LYS A 17 8.04 -14.85 1.31
C LYS A 17 7.19 -15.73 2.22
N PHE A 18 5.90 -15.85 1.91
CA PHE A 18 4.95 -16.62 2.72
C PHE A 18 4.65 -18.00 2.13
N THR A 19 5.13 -18.31 0.93
CA THR A 19 5.01 -19.62 0.28
C THR A 19 3.57 -20.13 0.19
N LEU A 20 2.60 -19.22 0.06
CA LEU A 20 1.19 -19.57 -0.02
C LEU A 20 0.85 -20.24 -1.34
N ALA A 21 -0.11 -21.18 -1.31
CA ALA A 21 -0.61 -21.79 -2.53
C ALA A 21 -1.41 -20.78 -3.37
N ALA A 22 -1.40 -20.98 -4.69
CA ALA A 22 -2.11 -20.09 -5.62
C ALA A 22 -3.61 -19.93 -5.29
N SER A 23 -4.25 -20.98 -4.76
CA SER A 23 -5.66 -20.95 -4.35
C SER A 23 -5.91 -20.08 -3.11
N GLU A 24 -4.95 -20.00 -2.18
CA GLU A 24 -5.02 -19.13 -1.01
C GLU A 24 -4.80 -17.67 -1.39
N ILE A 25 -3.80 -17.41 -2.23
CA ILE A 25 -3.53 -16.08 -2.79
C ILE A 25 -4.77 -15.57 -3.54
N TYR A 26 -5.39 -16.41 -4.37
CA TYR A 26 -6.59 -16.04 -5.11
C TYR A 26 -7.74 -15.59 -4.19
N LYS A 27 -7.98 -16.28 -3.08
CA LYS A 27 -9.00 -15.89 -2.09
C LYS A 27 -8.68 -14.53 -1.46
N ILE A 28 -7.43 -14.30 -1.05
CA ILE A 28 -6.99 -13.01 -0.49
C ILE A 28 -7.21 -11.87 -1.49
N ILE A 29 -6.88 -12.09 -2.76
CA ILE A 29 -7.09 -11.09 -3.82
C ILE A 29 -8.58 -10.81 -4.03
N LEU A 30 -9.45 -11.83 -3.99
CA LEU A 30 -10.89 -11.62 -4.07
C LEU A 30 -11.41 -10.80 -2.88
N ASP A 31 -10.95 -11.11 -1.68
CA ASP A 31 -11.35 -10.38 -0.47
C ASP A 31 -10.95 -8.90 -0.57
N ILE A 32 -9.71 -8.60 -0.96
CA ILE A 32 -9.22 -7.23 -1.17
C ILE A 32 -10.03 -6.50 -2.24
N LYS A 33 -10.34 -7.18 -3.35
CA LYS A 33 -11.16 -6.58 -4.42
C LYS A 33 -12.60 -6.33 -3.98
N SER A 34 -13.15 -7.13 -3.07
CA SER A 34 -14.52 -6.98 -2.58
C SER A 34 -14.71 -5.78 -1.66
N ILE A 35 -13.70 -5.44 -0.85
CA ILE A 35 -13.75 -4.31 0.11
C ILE A 35 -13.02 -3.06 -0.41
N GLY A 36 -12.12 -3.24 -1.37
CA GLY A 36 -11.24 -2.20 -1.88
C GLY A 36 -11.82 -1.48 -3.08
N ARG A 37 -11.52 -0.17 -3.19
CA ARG A 37 -11.73 0.59 -4.42
C ARG A 37 -10.52 0.47 -5.34
N ARG A 38 -10.74 0.14 -6.62
CA ARG A 38 -9.71 0.19 -7.67
C ARG A 38 -9.36 1.63 -8.03
N ILE A 39 -8.08 1.94 -8.06
CA ILE A 39 -7.51 3.25 -8.44
C ILE A 39 -6.64 3.06 -9.68
N THR A 40 -6.80 3.96 -10.65
CA THR A 40 -5.88 4.09 -11.78
C THR A 40 -4.78 5.07 -11.39
N ILE A 41 -3.52 4.64 -11.48
CA ILE A 41 -2.38 5.49 -11.14
C ILE A 41 -2.04 6.40 -12.32
N SER A 42 -1.92 7.69 -12.05
CA SER A 42 -1.48 8.73 -12.99
C SER A 42 -0.37 9.61 -12.42
N SER A 43 -0.26 9.69 -11.09
CA SER A 43 0.83 10.38 -10.40
C SER A 43 2.17 9.68 -10.61
N LYS A 44 3.27 10.46 -10.59
CA LYS A 44 4.65 9.99 -10.81
C LYS A 44 5.63 10.59 -9.80
N GLU A 45 5.21 10.65 -8.54
CA GLU A 45 6.06 11.14 -7.46
C GLU A 45 7.07 10.07 -7.04
N HIS A 46 8.29 10.50 -6.72
CA HIS A 46 9.38 9.62 -6.28
C HIS A 46 10.07 10.14 -5.00
N PRO A 47 9.34 10.34 -3.87
CA PRO A 47 9.93 10.84 -2.63
C PRO A 47 10.86 9.84 -1.94
N ILE A 48 10.82 8.55 -2.30
CA ILE A 48 11.63 7.49 -1.72
C ILE A 48 12.69 7.08 -2.74
N SER A 49 13.94 7.50 -2.52
CA SER A 49 15.08 7.17 -3.39
C SER A 49 15.73 5.83 -3.03
N ASP A 50 15.69 5.45 -1.75
CA ASP A 50 16.33 4.23 -1.23
C ASP A 50 15.65 2.95 -1.74
N ASP A 51 14.32 3.00 -1.89
CA ASP A 51 13.50 1.95 -2.50
C ASP A 51 12.45 2.58 -3.44
N PRO A 52 12.77 2.70 -4.74
CA PRO A 52 11.87 3.32 -5.70
C PRO A 52 10.52 2.60 -5.83
N SER A 53 10.42 1.32 -5.46
CA SER A 53 9.19 0.54 -5.58
C SER A 53 8.12 0.99 -4.57
N ASP A 54 8.53 1.47 -3.40
CA ASP A 54 7.62 1.98 -2.37
C ASP A 54 6.88 3.26 -2.79
N ASN A 55 7.41 3.99 -3.78
CA ASN A 55 6.72 5.15 -4.35
C ASN A 55 5.36 4.79 -4.97
N LEU A 56 5.14 3.51 -5.33
CA LEU A 56 3.84 3.02 -5.76
C LEU A 56 2.74 3.35 -4.74
N PHE A 57 3.01 3.13 -3.45
CA PHE A 57 2.01 3.34 -2.40
C PHE A 57 1.73 4.82 -2.15
N VAL A 58 2.73 5.68 -2.35
CA VAL A 58 2.54 7.14 -2.30
C VAL A 58 1.66 7.61 -3.45
N ASN A 59 1.95 7.19 -4.68
CA ASN A 59 1.15 7.56 -5.85
C ASN A 59 -0.29 6.99 -5.76
N LEU A 60 -0.44 5.76 -5.29
CA LEU A 60 -1.75 5.14 -5.02
C LEU A 60 -2.55 5.93 -3.99
N ALA A 61 -1.92 6.38 -2.90
CA ALA A 61 -2.56 7.20 -1.90
C ALA A 61 -2.98 8.57 -2.47
N MET A 62 -2.14 9.21 -3.28
CA MET A 62 -2.45 10.48 -3.92
C MET A 62 -3.62 10.37 -4.90
N ASP A 63 -3.54 9.49 -5.89
CA ASP A 63 -4.60 9.30 -6.90
C ASP A 63 -5.88 8.74 -6.26
N GLY A 64 -5.72 8.00 -5.15
CA GLY A 64 -6.80 7.51 -4.33
C GLY A 64 -7.42 8.55 -3.40
N ASN A 65 -6.89 9.77 -3.31
CA ASN A 65 -7.27 10.78 -2.32
C ASN A 65 -7.27 10.25 -0.86
N ALA A 66 -6.31 9.38 -0.55
CA ALA A 66 -6.12 8.89 0.81
C ALA A 66 -5.62 10.02 1.71
N LYS A 67 -6.15 10.09 2.93
CA LYS A 67 -5.62 11.00 3.97
C LYS A 67 -4.46 10.38 4.76
N ILE A 68 -4.39 9.05 4.77
CA ILE A 68 -3.48 8.29 5.61
C ILE A 68 -2.96 7.07 4.84
N ILE A 69 -1.65 6.84 4.90
CA ILE A 69 -1.02 5.54 4.63
C ILE A 69 -0.69 4.92 5.99
N VAL A 70 -1.15 3.69 6.19
CA VAL A 70 -0.76 2.89 7.35
C VAL A 70 0.30 1.90 6.89
N SER A 71 1.50 1.96 7.48
CA SER A 71 2.62 1.12 7.05
C SER A 71 3.49 0.67 8.23
N GLY A 72 4.12 -0.49 8.06
CA GLY A 72 5.26 -0.93 8.88
C GLY A 72 6.61 -0.71 8.18
N ASP A 73 6.60 -0.26 6.92
CA ASP A 73 7.81 -0.02 6.14
C ASP A 73 8.53 1.25 6.59
N SER A 74 9.84 1.13 6.84
CA SER A 74 10.65 2.23 7.37
C SER A 74 10.92 3.34 6.35
N HIS A 75 10.99 3.03 5.05
CA HIS A 75 11.19 4.02 3.98
C HIS A 75 9.96 4.93 3.87
N LEU A 76 8.76 4.34 3.90
CA LEU A 76 7.50 5.08 3.95
C LEU A 76 7.38 5.90 5.24
N LEU A 77 7.64 5.28 6.40
CA LEU A 77 7.49 5.95 7.70
C LEU A 77 8.45 7.13 7.88
N ARG A 78 9.64 7.11 7.26
CA ARG A 78 10.59 8.24 7.28
C ARG A 78 10.02 9.52 6.67
N LEU A 79 9.10 9.40 5.69
CA LEU A 79 8.45 10.56 5.10
C LEU A 79 7.57 11.31 6.11
N LYS A 80 6.96 10.59 7.07
CA LYS A 80 5.98 11.07 8.09
C LYS A 80 4.70 11.67 7.51
N LYS A 81 4.82 12.60 6.57
CA LYS A 81 3.76 13.25 5.84
C LYS A 81 4.23 13.59 4.43
N TYR A 82 3.39 13.35 3.43
CA TYR A 82 3.69 13.70 2.05
C TYR A 82 2.47 14.29 1.34
N LYS A 83 2.60 15.53 0.82
CA LYS A 83 1.49 16.26 0.16
C LYS A 83 0.14 16.19 0.89
N GLY A 84 0.18 16.29 2.22
CA GLY A 84 -1.01 16.25 3.09
C GLY A 84 -1.47 14.86 3.52
N ILE A 85 -0.82 13.80 3.05
CA ILE A 85 -1.07 12.40 3.42
C ILE A 85 -0.23 12.06 4.65
N ASP A 86 -0.86 11.71 5.78
CA ASP A 86 -0.15 11.22 6.96
C ASP A 86 0.36 9.79 6.72
N ILE A 87 1.58 9.48 7.15
CA ILE A 87 2.15 8.14 7.04
C ILE A 87 2.49 7.67 8.46
N ILE A 88 1.70 6.72 8.95
CA ILE A 88 1.72 6.31 10.35
C ILE A 88 1.79 4.79 10.51
N THR A 89 2.17 4.35 11.71
CA THR A 89 2.17 2.93 12.05
C THR A 89 0.75 2.42 12.29
N VAL A 90 0.56 1.09 12.21
CA VAL A 90 -0.71 0.45 12.58
C VAL A 90 -1.08 0.76 14.03
N ALA A 91 -0.11 0.70 14.96
CA ALA A 91 -0.35 0.99 16.38
C ALA A 91 -0.84 2.43 16.59
N GLU A 92 -0.28 3.39 15.85
CA GLU A 92 -0.71 4.78 15.89
C GLU A 92 -2.10 4.98 15.26
N PHE A 93 -2.40 4.30 14.15
CA PHE A 93 -3.73 4.33 13.54
C PHE A 93 -4.80 3.83 14.50
N VAL A 94 -4.57 2.67 15.13
CA VAL A 94 -5.48 2.10 16.15
C VAL A 94 -5.71 3.13 17.25
N LYS A 95 -4.66 3.66 17.88
CA LYS A 95 -4.78 4.64 18.96
C LYS A 95 -5.58 5.91 18.58
N ARG A 96 -5.54 6.33 17.31
CA ARG A 96 -6.20 7.55 16.83
C ARG A 96 -7.68 7.35 16.46
N PHE A 97 -8.08 6.14 16.05
CA PHE A 97 -9.35 5.91 15.35
C PHE A 97 -10.16 4.69 15.82
N LEU A 98 -9.61 3.87 16.74
CA LEU A 98 -10.27 2.70 17.34
C LEU A 98 -10.19 2.80 18.87
#